data_AF-A0A3D4R5W9-F1
#
_entry.id   AF-A0A3D4R5W9-F1
#
_cell.length_a   1.000
_cell.length_b   1.000
_cell.length_c   1.000
_cell.angle_alpha   90.00
_cell.angle_beta   90.00
_cell.angle_gamma   90.00
#
_symmetry.space_group_name_H-M   'P 1'
#
loop_
_entity.id
_entity.type
_entity.pdbx_description
1 polymer ?
#
loop_
_entity_poly.entity_id
_entity_poly.type
_entity_poly.pdbx_seq_one_letter_code
_entity_poly.pdbx_strand_id
1 'polypeptide(L)'
;MPNFQFSIFNFQFQALNFRFFIALFMLFLLIPIVVYAAECETTCGSVDECTKKITECQKIWEDVQKAKEPHEASLKKMESDIASFQRRIVGIGSELKQKEAEIAENETDLAGQQELLARRVRQAYIRSFGTNPIFLIFASNDFSTNLRAFTYQQAVANEDKRVIVDIIGFIK
;
A
#
# COMPACT_ATOMS: atom_id res chain seq x y z
N MET A 1 56.04 -9.07 -39.13
CA MET A 1 55.04 -8.72 -38.09
C MET A 1 55.27 -7.27 -37.64
N PRO A 2 54.49 -6.27 -38.11
CA PRO A 2 54.52 -4.92 -37.53
C PRO A 2 53.14 -4.25 -37.28
N ASN A 3 52.02 -4.95 -37.42
CA ASN A 3 50.69 -4.30 -37.47
C ASN A 3 50.03 -4.00 -36.10
N PHE A 4 50.63 -4.41 -34.97
CA PHE A 4 49.99 -4.32 -33.65
C PHE A 4 50.29 -3.01 -32.89
N GLN A 5 51.39 -2.31 -33.21
CA GLN A 5 51.77 -1.06 -32.51
C GLN A 5 50.93 0.16 -32.91
N PHE A 6 50.36 0.19 -34.12
CA PHE A 6 49.62 1.36 -34.63
C PHE A 6 48.21 1.49 -34.00
N SER A 7 47.62 0.39 -33.54
CA SER A 7 46.29 0.39 -32.92
C SER A 7 46.29 0.98 -31.49
N ILE A 8 47.35 0.70 -30.71
CA ILE A 8 47.48 1.17 -29.33
C ILE A 8 47.68 2.69 -29.27
N PHE A 9 48.37 3.27 -30.26
CA PHE A 9 48.65 4.71 -30.33
C PHE A 9 47.37 5.55 -30.60
N ASN A 10 46.46 5.05 -31.45
CA ASN A 10 45.17 5.71 -31.71
C ASN A 10 44.22 5.64 -30.50
N PHE A 11 44.26 4.57 -29.71
CA PHE A 11 43.42 4.43 -28.52
C PHE A 11 43.87 5.35 -27.37
N GLN A 12 45.18 5.50 -27.17
CA GLN A 12 45.75 6.46 -26.21
C GLN A 12 45.46 7.92 -26.62
N PHE A 13 45.48 8.23 -27.92
CA PHE A 13 45.14 9.55 -28.45
C PHE A 13 43.64 9.89 -28.29
N GLN A 14 42.73 8.92 -28.53
CA GLN A 14 41.30 9.12 -28.24
C GLN A 14 41.01 9.28 -26.75
N ALA A 15 41.69 8.53 -25.88
CA ALA A 15 41.53 8.66 -24.43
C ALA A 15 42.05 10.01 -23.89
N LEU A 16 43.12 10.55 -24.48
CA LEU A 16 43.67 11.88 -24.13
C LEU A 16 42.70 13.00 -24.52
N ASN A 17 42.13 12.94 -25.73
CA ASN A 17 41.13 13.91 -26.19
C ASN A 17 39.84 13.83 -25.35
N PHE A 18 39.40 12.63 -24.98
CA PHE A 18 38.23 12.45 -24.11
C PHE A 18 38.44 13.02 -22.70
N ARG A 19 39.64 12.82 -22.12
CA ARG A 19 40.03 13.43 -20.84
C ARG A 19 40.07 14.96 -20.92
N PHE A 20 40.53 15.51 -22.06
CA PHE A 20 40.51 16.95 -22.31
C PHE A 20 39.08 17.50 -22.40
N PHE A 21 38.17 16.82 -23.10
CA PHE A 21 36.75 17.22 -23.16
C PHE A 21 36.06 17.17 -21.79
N ILE A 22 36.33 16.14 -20.97
CA ILE A 22 35.78 16.06 -19.61
C ILE A 22 36.33 17.18 -18.73
N ALA A 23 37.64 17.48 -18.82
CA ALA A 23 38.26 18.57 -18.07
C ALA A 23 37.65 19.94 -18.46
N LEU A 24 37.34 20.15 -19.74
CA LEU A 24 36.73 21.38 -20.25
C LEU A 24 35.26 21.50 -19.81
N PHE A 25 34.51 20.40 -19.79
CA PHE A 25 33.14 20.38 -19.25
C PHE A 25 33.10 20.64 -17.74
N MET A 26 34.04 20.06 -16.98
CA MET A 26 34.19 20.32 -15.54
C MET A 26 34.62 21.77 -15.27
N LEU A 27 35.47 22.36 -16.12
CA LEU A 27 35.83 23.78 -16.04
C LEU A 27 34.62 24.69 -16.32
N PHE A 28 33.75 24.32 -17.26
CA PHE A 28 32.52 25.07 -17.58
C PHE A 28 31.50 25.02 -16.44
N LEU A 29 31.39 23.89 -15.74
CA LEU A 29 30.51 23.73 -14.56
C LEU A 29 30.94 24.58 -13.36
N LEU A 30 32.21 24.98 -13.29
CA LEU A 30 32.75 25.81 -12.21
C LEU A 30 32.51 27.31 -12.42
N ILE A 31 31.95 27.73 -13.55
CA ILE A 31 31.60 29.13 -13.79
C ILE A 31 30.29 29.41 -13.02
N PRO A 32 30.31 30.26 -11.96
CA PRO A 32 29.09 30.59 -11.26
C PRO A 32 28.14 31.33 -12.20
N ILE A 33 26.94 30.79 -12.37
CA ILE A 33 25.87 31.49 -13.09
C ILE A 33 25.41 32.62 -12.18
N VAL A 34 25.91 33.83 -12.45
CA VAL A 34 25.47 35.03 -11.72
C VAL A 34 24.11 35.44 -12.28
N VAL A 35 23.07 35.28 -11.46
CA VAL A 35 21.73 35.73 -11.79
C VAL A 35 21.57 37.11 -11.14
N TYR A 36 21.48 38.16 -11.96
CA TYR A 36 21.21 39.50 -11.47
C TYR A 36 19.71 39.67 -11.21
N ALA A 37 19.36 40.19 -10.04
CA ALA A 37 18.00 40.65 -9.79
C ALA A 37 17.72 41.89 -10.65
N ALA A 38 16.52 41.99 -11.21
CA ALA A 38 16.09 43.20 -11.91
C ALA A 38 15.87 44.29 -10.87
N GLU A 39 16.77 45.28 -10.83
CA GLU A 39 16.71 46.41 -9.90
C GLU A 39 16.14 47.64 -10.62
N CYS A 40 15.30 48.39 -9.91
CA CYS A 40 14.76 49.67 -10.39
C CYS A 40 15.75 50.79 -10.06
N GLU A 41 16.29 51.45 -11.09
CA GLU A 41 17.17 52.60 -10.88
C GLU A 41 16.34 53.87 -10.61
N THR A 42 16.58 54.53 -9.47
CA THR A 42 15.78 55.68 -9.00
C THR A 42 16.36 57.05 -9.38
N THR A 43 17.59 57.08 -9.91
CA THR A 43 18.28 58.30 -10.32
C THR A 43 17.91 58.71 -11.75
N CYS A 44 17.46 59.95 -11.96
CA CYS A 44 17.14 60.50 -13.28
C CYS A 44 17.63 61.96 -13.41
N GLY A 45 18.08 62.35 -14.61
CA GLY A 45 18.60 63.69 -14.89
C GLY A 45 17.61 64.61 -15.63
N SER A 46 16.60 64.04 -16.29
CA SER A 46 15.56 64.77 -17.02
C SER A 46 14.16 64.15 -16.87
N VAL A 47 13.10 64.90 -17.18
CA VAL A 47 11.71 64.45 -17.04
C VAL A 47 11.37 63.26 -17.95
N ASP A 48 11.91 63.22 -19.17
CA ASP A 48 11.72 62.11 -20.11
C ASP A 48 12.41 60.82 -19.61
N GLU A 49 13.65 60.94 -19.11
CA GLU A 49 14.37 59.81 -18.50
C GLU A 49 13.65 59.26 -17.28
N CYS A 50 13.15 60.15 -16.42
CA CYS A 50 12.39 59.74 -15.24
C CYS A 50 11.10 58.99 -15.63
N THR A 51 10.39 59.46 -16.66
CA THR A 51 9.17 58.80 -17.16
C THR A 51 9.46 57.39 -17.69
N LYS A 52 10.56 57.23 -18.44
CA LYS A 52 11.02 55.92 -18.95
C LYS A 52 11.38 54.96 -17.82
N LYS A 53 12.18 55.41 -16.85
CA LYS A 53 12.58 54.60 -15.69
C LYS A 53 11.39 54.16 -14.85
N ILE A 54 10.43 55.07 -14.60
CA ILE A 54 9.17 54.72 -13.90
C ILE A 54 8.41 53.62 -14.66
N THR A 55 8.31 53.73 -15.98
CA THR A 55 7.62 52.73 -16.81
C THR A 55 8.33 51.37 -16.75
N GLU A 56 9.66 51.38 -16.74
CA GLU A 56 10.48 50.17 -16.63
C GLU A 56 10.32 49.50 -15.26
N CYS A 57 10.32 50.28 -14.18
CA CYS A 57 10.08 49.78 -12.82
C CYS A 57 8.65 49.24 -12.64
N GLN A 58 7.65 49.89 -13.26
CA GLN A 58 6.28 49.41 -13.28
C GLN A 58 6.19 48.04 -13.94
N LYS A 59 6.90 47.84 -15.05
CA LYS A 59 6.95 46.56 -15.77
C LYS A 59 7.61 45.46 -14.93
N ILE A 60 8.75 45.76 -14.30
CA ILE A 60 9.43 44.80 -13.40
C ILE A 60 8.50 44.39 -12.24
N TRP A 61 7.79 45.35 -11.66
CA TRP A 61 6.81 45.08 -10.60
C TRP A 61 5.68 44.16 -11.07
N GLU A 62 5.11 44.41 -12.25
CA GLU A 62 4.09 43.56 -12.85
C GLU A 62 4.61 42.14 -13.11
N ASP A 63 5.84 42.00 -13.59
CA ASP A 63 6.46 40.70 -13.85
C ASP A 63 6.69 39.91 -12.55
N VAL A 64 7.11 40.58 -11.47
CA VAL A 64 7.25 39.97 -10.14
C VAL A 64 5.89 39.55 -9.58
N GLN A 65 4.85 40.38 -9.73
CA GLN A 65 3.49 40.02 -9.30
C GLN A 65 2.96 38.81 -10.07
N LYS A 66 3.11 38.79 -11.40
CA LYS A 66 2.74 37.63 -12.23
C LYS A 66 3.49 36.37 -11.85
N ALA A 67 4.77 36.49 -11.49
CA ALA A 67 5.56 35.35 -11.01
C ALA A 67 5.10 34.86 -9.64
N LYS A 68 4.58 35.75 -8.77
CA LYS A 68 4.11 35.43 -7.42
C LYS A 68 2.78 34.67 -7.41
N GLU A 69 1.84 35.04 -8.28
CA GLU A 69 0.52 34.41 -8.39
C GLU A 69 0.54 32.85 -8.45
N PRO A 70 1.32 32.20 -9.33
CA PRO A 70 1.37 30.73 -9.36
C PRO A 70 1.96 30.13 -8.09
N HIS A 71 2.88 30.83 -7.41
CA HIS A 71 3.43 30.37 -6.14
C HIS A 71 2.39 30.43 -5.02
N GLU A 72 1.61 31.50 -4.92
CA GLU A 72 0.52 31.60 -3.95
C GLU A 72 -0.58 30.55 -4.21
N ALA A 73 -0.93 30.34 -5.49
CA ALA A 73 -1.87 29.30 -5.87
C ALA A 73 -1.35 27.89 -5.50
N SER A 74 -0.06 27.65 -5.73
CA SER A 74 0.61 26.40 -5.36
C SER A 74 0.59 26.18 -3.84
N LEU A 75 0.89 27.21 -3.05
CA LEU A 75 0.84 27.15 -1.59
C LEU A 75 -0.56 26.79 -1.08
N LYS A 76 -1.60 27.48 -1.56
CA LYS A 76 -3.00 27.17 -1.20
C LYS A 76 -3.39 25.74 -1.55
N LYS A 77 -2.92 25.25 -2.71
CA LYS A 77 -3.14 23.86 -3.11
C LYS A 77 -2.44 22.89 -2.16
N MET A 78 -1.18 23.14 -1.80
CA MET A 78 -0.44 22.30 -0.86
C MET A 78 -1.11 22.25 0.52
N GLU A 79 -1.60 23.38 1.03
CA GLU A 79 -2.35 23.44 2.29
C GLU A 79 -3.63 22.58 2.24
N SER A 80 -4.39 22.68 1.14
CA SER A 80 -5.58 21.87 0.90
C SER A 80 -5.26 20.38 0.82
N ASP A 81 -4.18 20.02 0.11
CA ASP A 81 -3.73 18.64 -0.02
C ASP A 81 -3.31 18.06 1.35
N ILE A 82 -2.58 18.83 2.17
CA ILE A 82 -2.22 18.44 3.55
C ILE A 82 -3.47 18.19 4.39
N ALA A 83 -4.45 19.08 4.37
CA ALA A 83 -5.69 18.91 5.12
C ALA A 83 -6.50 17.69 4.63
N SER A 84 -6.45 17.38 3.34
CA SER A 84 -7.03 16.15 2.78
C SER A 84 -6.31 14.89 3.29
N PHE A 85 -4.97 14.89 3.27
CA PHE A 85 -4.18 13.77 3.77
C PHE A 85 -4.39 13.53 5.26
N GLN A 86 -4.45 14.58 6.09
CA GLN A 86 -4.75 14.46 7.51
C GLN A 86 -6.09 13.77 7.75
N ARG A 87 -7.15 14.18 7.03
CA ARG A 87 -8.47 13.53 7.12
C ARG A 87 -8.42 12.06 6.71
N ARG A 88 -7.70 11.73 5.63
CA ARG A 88 -7.52 10.35 5.18
C ARG A 88 -6.78 9.49 6.21
N ILE A 89 -5.73 10.02 6.83
CA ILE A 89 -4.98 9.33 7.89
C ILE A 89 -5.88 9.01 9.07
N VAL A 90 -6.70 9.97 9.52
CA VAL A 90 -7.67 9.74 10.61
C VAL A 90 -8.70 8.68 10.23
N GLY A 91 -9.24 8.73 9.00
CA GLY A 91 -10.16 7.73 8.48
C GLY A 91 -9.56 6.32 8.48
N ILE A 92 -8.38 6.17 7.87
CA ILE A 92 -7.64 4.89 7.83
C ILE A 92 -7.33 4.39 9.24
N GLY A 93 -6.92 5.28 10.15
CA GLY A 93 -6.66 4.91 11.54
C GLY A 93 -7.89 4.38 12.27
N SER A 94 -9.08 4.90 11.97
CA SER A 94 -10.34 4.38 12.50
C SER A 94 -10.71 3.02 11.89
N GLU A 95 -10.58 2.87 10.57
CA GLU A 95 -10.83 1.62 9.87
C GLU A 95 -9.90 0.50 10.34
N LEU A 96 -8.63 0.82 10.59
CA LEU A 96 -7.65 -0.14 11.12
C LEU A 96 -8.09 -0.69 12.48
N LYS A 97 -8.47 0.19 13.42
CA LYS A 97 -8.94 -0.22 14.74
C LYS A 97 -10.19 -1.08 14.68
N GLN A 98 -11.12 -0.74 13.78
CA GLN A 98 -12.31 -1.55 13.56
C GLN A 98 -11.93 -2.94 13.04
N LYS A 99 -11.06 -3.02 12.04
CA LYS A 99 -10.60 -4.31 11.48
C LYS A 99 -9.83 -5.14 12.49
N GLU A 100 -9.01 -4.52 13.34
CA GLU A 100 -8.33 -5.22 14.44
C GLU A 100 -9.34 -5.85 15.41
N ALA A 101 -10.40 -5.13 15.77
CA ALA A 101 -11.47 -5.66 16.62
C ALA A 101 -12.24 -6.80 15.93
N GLU A 102 -12.61 -6.63 14.66
CA GLU A 102 -13.27 -7.66 13.85
C GLU A 102 -12.40 -8.92 13.72
N ILE A 103 -11.09 -8.78 13.53
CA ILE A 103 -10.16 -9.92 13.48
C ILE A 103 -10.12 -10.65 14.82
N ALA A 104 -10.00 -9.92 15.93
CA ALA A 104 -9.95 -10.54 17.26
C ALA A 104 -11.24 -11.29 17.62
N GLU A 105 -12.40 -10.74 17.24
CA GLU A 105 -13.70 -11.41 17.36
C GLU A 105 -13.74 -12.69 16.51
N ASN A 106 -13.38 -12.58 15.22
CA ASN A 106 -13.36 -13.72 14.31
C ASN A 106 -12.38 -14.82 14.74
N GLU A 107 -11.22 -14.49 15.30
CA GLU A 107 -10.27 -15.46 15.84
C GLU A 107 -10.85 -16.22 17.03
N THR A 108 -11.57 -15.52 17.90
CA THR A 108 -12.26 -16.12 19.06
C THR A 108 -13.37 -17.07 18.62
N ASP A 109 -14.19 -16.63 17.66
CA ASP A 109 -15.28 -17.43 17.10
C ASP A 109 -14.74 -18.66 16.35
N LEU A 110 -13.67 -18.50 15.57
CA LEU A 110 -13.02 -19.59 14.86
C LEU A 110 -12.48 -20.65 15.83
N ALA A 111 -11.83 -20.23 16.92
CA ALA A 111 -11.35 -21.14 17.96
C ALA A 111 -12.51 -21.95 18.57
N GLY A 112 -13.64 -21.28 18.87
CA GLY A 112 -14.85 -21.94 19.37
C GLY A 112 -15.44 -22.94 18.38
N GLN A 113 -15.51 -22.58 17.10
CA GLN A 113 -15.98 -23.48 16.04
C GLN A 113 -15.08 -24.69 15.85
N GLN A 114 -13.75 -24.52 15.91
CA GLN A 114 -12.81 -25.64 15.83
C GLN A 114 -12.94 -26.59 17.01
N GLU A 115 -13.11 -26.08 18.23
CA GLU A 115 -13.33 -26.93 19.40
C GLU A 115 -14.66 -27.71 19.28
N LEU A 116 -15.73 -27.04 18.86
CA LEU A 116 -17.02 -27.68 18.64
C LEU A 116 -16.92 -28.77 17.57
N LEU A 117 -16.25 -28.48 16.46
CA LEU A 117 -16.01 -29.43 15.38
C LEU A 117 -15.25 -30.66 15.89
N ALA A 118 -14.16 -30.47 16.64
CA ALA A 118 -13.36 -31.56 17.19
C ALA A 118 -14.20 -32.46 18.12
N ARG A 119 -15.02 -31.86 19.00
CA ARG A 119 -15.94 -32.59 19.88
C ARG A 119 -16.98 -33.39 19.08
N ARG A 120 -17.56 -32.80 18.04
CA ARG A 120 -18.59 -33.44 17.18
C ARG A 120 -18.00 -34.58 16.36
N VAL A 121 -16.84 -34.38 15.71
CA VAL A 121 -16.13 -35.41 14.95
C VAL A 121 -15.79 -36.60 15.86
N ARG A 122 -15.28 -36.35 17.07
CA ARG A 122 -15.00 -37.41 18.04
C ARG A 122 -16.26 -38.18 18.45
N GLN A 123 -17.35 -37.48 18.74
CA GLN A 123 -18.63 -38.13 19.09
C GLN A 123 -19.19 -38.96 17.93
N ALA A 124 -19.14 -38.44 16.71
CA ALA A 124 -19.54 -39.16 15.50
C ALA A 124 -18.70 -40.44 15.30
N TYR A 125 -17.38 -40.36 15.49
CA TYR A 125 -16.48 -41.52 15.43
C TYR A 125 -16.81 -42.56 16.52
N ILE A 126 -16.95 -42.17 17.78
CA ILE A 126 -17.26 -43.11 18.87
C ILE A 126 -18.58 -43.84 18.59
N ARG A 127 -19.61 -43.12 18.14
CA ARG A 127 -20.91 -43.71 17.82
C ARG A 127 -20.85 -44.64 16.61
N SER A 128 -20.04 -44.36 15.59
CA SER A 128 -19.91 -45.25 14.44
C SER A 128 -19.30 -46.61 14.78
N PHE A 129 -18.51 -46.71 15.86
CA PHE A 129 -17.92 -47.98 16.31
C PHE A 129 -18.77 -48.71 17.36
N GLY A 130 -19.59 -48.01 18.15
CA GLY A 130 -20.34 -48.58 19.29
C GLY A 130 -21.70 -49.20 18.94
N THR A 131 -22.31 -48.83 17.82
CA THR A 131 -23.65 -49.31 17.44
C THR A 131 -23.55 -50.38 16.37
N ASN A 132 -23.28 -51.62 16.76
CA ASN A 132 -23.49 -52.76 15.88
C ASN A 132 -24.97 -53.16 15.99
N PRO A 133 -25.85 -52.79 15.04
CA PRO A 133 -27.30 -52.94 15.17
C PRO A 133 -27.70 -54.40 15.36
N ILE A 134 -26.91 -55.32 14.80
CA ILE A 134 -27.07 -56.76 14.95
C ILE A 134 -26.96 -57.17 16.42
N PHE A 135 -26.00 -56.62 17.17
CA PHE A 135 -25.80 -56.97 18.58
C PHE A 135 -26.93 -56.48 19.49
N LEU A 136 -27.50 -55.30 19.20
CA LEU A 136 -28.64 -54.74 19.95
C LEU A 136 -29.94 -55.52 19.72
N ILE A 137 -30.13 -56.07 18.52
CA ILE A 137 -31.28 -56.91 18.18
C ILE A 137 -31.19 -58.26 18.90
N PHE A 138 -30.00 -58.84 19.05
CA PHE A 138 -29.82 -60.14 19.72
C PHE A 138 -29.67 -60.06 21.25
N ALA A 139 -29.31 -58.90 21.81
CA ALA A 139 -29.10 -58.74 23.25
C ALA A 139 -30.35 -58.31 24.06
N SER A 140 -31.50 -58.07 23.42
CA SER A 140 -32.65 -57.42 24.07
C SER A 140 -33.96 -58.19 24.03
N ASN A 141 -34.74 -58.09 25.11
CA ASN A 141 -36.04 -58.77 25.28
C ASN A 141 -37.23 -58.02 24.67
N ASP A 142 -37.02 -56.79 24.17
CA ASP A 142 -38.08 -55.93 23.64
C ASP A 142 -37.57 -55.17 22.40
N PHE A 143 -37.91 -55.69 21.23
CA PHE A 143 -37.41 -55.20 19.94
C PHE A 143 -37.88 -53.76 19.63
N SER A 144 -39.08 -53.38 20.07
CA SER A 144 -39.69 -52.10 19.70
C SER A 144 -39.00 -50.90 20.36
N THR A 145 -38.61 -51.05 21.62
CA THR A 145 -37.92 -50.02 22.41
C THR A 145 -36.48 -49.83 21.93
N ASN A 146 -35.80 -50.91 21.55
CA ASN A 146 -34.45 -50.85 20.99
C ASN A 146 -34.41 -50.29 19.57
N LEU A 147 -35.40 -50.61 18.73
CA LEU A 147 -35.51 -50.02 17.39
C LEU A 147 -35.71 -48.50 17.48
N ARG A 148 -36.52 -48.00 18.43
CA ARG A 148 -36.67 -46.56 18.68
C ARG A 148 -35.37 -45.91 19.17
N ALA A 149 -34.64 -46.57 20.08
CA ALA A 149 -33.35 -46.07 20.54
C ALA A 149 -32.33 -45.98 19.40
N PHE A 150 -32.31 -47.00 18.52
CA PHE A 150 -31.46 -47.02 17.33
C PHE A 150 -31.81 -45.92 16.32
N THR A 151 -33.09 -45.72 16.00
CA THR A 151 -33.50 -44.64 15.08
C THR A 151 -33.19 -43.26 15.66
N TYR A 152 -33.31 -43.07 16.97
CA TYR A 152 -32.86 -41.84 17.65
C TYR A 152 -31.36 -41.63 17.51
N GLN A 153 -30.54 -42.66 17.78
CA GLN A 153 -29.09 -42.57 17.63
C GLN A 153 -28.68 -42.27 16.18
N GLN A 154 -29.36 -42.87 15.21
CA GLN A 154 -29.13 -42.61 13.79
C GLN A 154 -29.50 -41.18 13.39
N ALA A 155 -30.63 -40.65 13.90
CA ALA A 155 -31.04 -39.27 13.66
C ALA A 155 -30.02 -38.28 14.22
N VAL A 156 -29.55 -38.49 15.46
CA VAL A 156 -28.51 -37.65 16.08
C VAL A 156 -27.19 -37.73 15.32
N ALA A 157 -26.78 -38.92 14.85
CA ALA A 157 -25.57 -39.08 14.05
C ALA A 157 -25.65 -38.36 12.69
N ASN A 158 -26.82 -38.35 12.06
CA ASN A 158 -27.05 -37.60 10.82
C ASN A 158 -27.05 -36.08 11.07
N GLU A 159 -27.61 -35.63 12.18
CA GLU A 159 -27.55 -34.21 12.59
C GLU A 159 -26.11 -33.77 12.86
N ASP A 160 -25.33 -34.57 13.58
CA ASP A 160 -23.90 -34.29 13.83
C ASP A 160 -23.12 -34.16 12.51
N LYS A 161 -23.40 -35.02 11.51
CA LYS A 161 -22.80 -34.90 10.17
C LYS A 161 -23.19 -33.60 9.47
N ARG A 162 -24.46 -33.18 9.56
CA ARG A 162 -24.91 -31.91 8.97
C ARG A 162 -24.18 -30.73 9.60
N VAL A 163 -24.12 -30.68 10.92
CA VAL A 163 -23.43 -29.62 11.68
C VAL A 163 -21.93 -29.59 11.36
N ILE A 164 -21.28 -30.75 11.23
CA ILE A 164 -19.87 -30.83 10.80
C ILE A 164 -19.67 -30.20 9.42
N VAL A 165 -20.54 -30.49 8.45
CA VAL A 165 -20.46 -29.94 7.10
C VAL A 165 -20.70 -28.42 7.12
N ASP A 166 -21.68 -27.94 7.89
CA ASP A 166 -21.95 -26.51 8.04
C ASP A 166 -20.74 -25.77 8.64
N ILE A 167 -20.14 -26.28 9.72
CA ILE A 167 -18.96 -25.67 10.35
C ILE A 167 -17.76 -25.68 9.39
N ILE A 168 -17.52 -26.79 8.68
CA ILE A 168 -16.45 -26.85 7.67
C ILE A 168 -16.68 -25.84 6.53
N GLY A 169 -17.94 -25.60 6.15
CA GLY A 169 -18.32 -24.59 5.18
C GLY A 169 -18.05 -23.16 5.65
N PHE A 170 -18.17 -22.90 6.96
CA PHE A 170 -17.88 -21.60 7.57
C PHE A 170 -16.38 -21.32 7.76
N ILE A 171 -15.56 -22.36 7.93
CA ILE A 171 -14.10 -22.24 8.14
C ILE A 171 -13.34 -22.01 6.82
N LYS A 172 -13.97 -22.24 5.66
CA LYS A 172 -13.34 -22.20 4.33
C LYS A 172 -13.49 -20.84 3.65
#